data_AF-A0A6J6WIN4-F1
#
_entry.id   AF-A0A6J6WIN4-F1
#
_cell.length_a   1.000
_cell.length_b   1.000
_cell.length_c   1.000
_cell.angle_alpha   90.00
_cell.angle_beta   90.00
_cell.angle_gamma   90.00
#
_symmetry.space_group_name_H-M   'P 1'
#
loop_
_entity.id
_entity.type
_entity.pdbx_description
1 polymer ?
#
loop_
_entity_poly.entity_id
_entity_poly.type
_entity_poly.pdbx_seq_one_letter_code
_entity_poly.pdbx_strand_id
1 'polypeptide(L)'
;MVFTHIPASIFLITAAFMPNAPLAITFLILRSLVASMDVPARTSYVMAIVPANERAAAASVTNVPRSLAAALPPLATGAMLDHSNFGWPLILAGIIKITYDLLLLFQFRSVRPPEEG
;
A
#
# COMPACT_ATOMS: atom_id res chain seq x y z
N MET A 1 -3.52 1.52 -9.37
CA MET A 1 -2.63 0.68 -8.53
C MET A 1 -1.19 1.10 -8.70
N VAL A 2 -0.42 0.60 -9.67
CA VAL A 2 1.01 0.95 -9.78
C VAL A 2 1.27 2.45 -9.99
N PHE A 3 0.49 3.09 -10.87
CA PHE A 3 0.61 4.53 -11.18
C PHE A 3 0.32 5.47 -10.01
N THR A 4 -0.53 5.07 -9.07
CA THR A 4 -0.88 5.83 -7.87
C THR A 4 0.03 5.46 -6.69
N HIS A 5 0.47 4.20 -6.64
CA HIS A 5 1.30 3.68 -5.56
C HIS A 5 2.76 4.09 -5.65
N ILE A 6 3.34 4.19 -6.86
CA ILE A 6 4.73 4.61 -7.04
C ILE A 6 4.96 6.04 -6.53
N PRO A 7 4.17 7.06 -6.97
CA PRO A 7 4.32 8.43 -6.44
C PRO A 7 4.13 8.49 -4.92
N ALA A 8 3.13 7.78 -4.39
CA ALA A 8 2.91 7.71 -2.96
C ALA A 8 4.12 7.11 -2.21
N SER A 9 4.76 6.08 -2.77
CA SER A 9 5.94 5.43 -2.17
C SER A 9 7.19 6.28 -2.29
N ILE A 10 7.35 7.04 -3.38
CA ILE A 10 8.41 8.04 -3.50
C ILE A 10 8.25 9.11 -2.43
N PHE A 11 7.05 9.68 -2.26
CA PHE A 11 6.81 10.67 -1.20
C PHE A 11 7.11 10.13 0.21
N LEU A 12 6.84 8.85 0.48
CA LEU A 12 7.20 8.21 1.75
C LEU A 12 8.72 8.17 1.96
N ILE A 13 9.47 7.76 0.93
CA ILE A 13 10.92 7.66 0.98
C ILE A 13 11.50 9.07 1.17
N THR A 14 11.03 10.05 0.41
CA THR A 14 11.49 11.45 0.52
C THR A 14 11.26 12.01 1.92
N ALA A 15 10.14 11.70 2.57
CA ALA A 15 9.86 12.14 3.94
C ALA A 15 10.94 11.69 4.95
N ALA A 16 11.61 10.55 4.71
CA ALA A 16 12.69 10.07 5.58
C ALA A 16 13.96 10.94 5.54
N PHE A 17 14.15 11.71 4.47
CA PHE A 17 15.33 12.55 4.26
C PHE A 17 15.06 14.04 4.55
N MET A 18 13.85 14.40 5.00
CA MET A 18 13.50 15.79 5.24
C MET A 18 14.21 16.36 6.48
N PRO A 19 14.84 17.54 6.38
CA PRO A 19 15.65 18.09 7.46
C PRO A 19 14.82 18.67 8.62
N ASN A 20 13.51 18.84 8.43
CA ASN A 20 12.62 19.37 9.44
C ASN A 20 11.22 18.73 9.37
N ALA A 21 10.49 18.79 10.48
CA ALA A 21 9.17 18.18 10.61
C ALA A 21 8.12 18.74 9.64
N PRO A 22 8.03 20.07 9.37
CA PRO A 22 7.06 20.60 8.42
C PRO A 22 7.20 19.99 7.03
N LEU A 23 8.41 19.88 6.50
CA LEU A 23 8.66 19.27 5.19
C LEU A 23 8.29 17.78 5.19
N ALA A 24 8.68 17.03 6.24
CA ALA A 24 8.30 15.62 6.36
C ALA A 24 6.77 15.44 6.34
N ILE A 25 6.05 16.26 7.10
CA ILE A 25 4.59 16.25 7.15
C ILE A 25 3.99 16.59 5.77
N THR A 26 4.51 17.60 5.07
CA THR A 26 4.05 17.93 3.71
C THR A 26 4.17 16.73 2.77
N PHE A 27 5.29 16.03 2.76
CA PHE A 27 5.46 14.82 1.94
C PHE A 27 4.53 13.68 2.36
N LEU A 28 4.26 13.50 3.65
CA LEU A 28 3.29 12.51 4.14
C LEU A 28 1.85 12.86 3.75
N ILE A 29 1.50 14.15 3.70
CA ILE A 29 0.20 14.61 3.19
C ILE A 29 0.10 14.33 1.68
N LEU A 30 1.11 14.70 0.90
CA LEU A 30 1.16 14.43 -0.54
C LEU A 30 1.03 12.92 -0.83
N ARG A 31 1.73 12.08 -0.05
CA ARG A 31 1.54 10.63 -0.08
C ARG A 31 0.08 10.25 0.13
N SER A 32 -0.56 10.79 1.18
CA SER A 32 -1.92 10.41 1.59
C SER A 32 -2.96 10.75 0.52
N LEU A 33 -2.77 11.82 -0.24
CA LEU A 33 -3.66 12.21 -1.34
C LEU A 33 -3.72 11.18 -2.47
N VAL A 34 -2.64 10.42 -2.69
CA VAL A 34 -2.53 9.48 -3.82
C VAL A 34 -2.56 8.01 -3.35
N ALA A 35 -2.30 7.75 -2.06
CA ALA A 35 -2.12 6.39 -1.54
C ALA A 35 -3.39 5.52 -1.49
N SER A 36 -4.58 6.14 -1.48
CA SER A 36 -5.84 5.45 -1.14
C SER A 36 -6.80 5.26 -2.31
N MET A 37 -6.41 5.62 -3.54
CA MET A 37 -7.34 5.65 -4.68
C MET A 37 -7.87 4.25 -5.07
N ASP A 38 -7.10 3.19 -4.82
CA ASP A 38 -7.42 1.84 -5.28
C ASP A 38 -8.24 1.01 -4.27
N VAL A 39 -8.36 1.46 -3.02
CA VAL A 39 -9.04 0.70 -1.96
C VAL A 39 -10.57 0.77 -2.09
N PRO A 40 -11.19 1.96 -2.21
CA PRO A 40 -12.65 2.06 -2.34
C PRO A 40 -13.18 1.38 -3.61
N ALA A 41 -12.48 1.55 -4.74
CA ALA A 41 -12.87 0.98 -6.02
C ALA A 41 -12.87 -0.56 -5.97
N ARG A 42 -11.82 -1.17 -5.42
CA ARG A 42 -11.71 -2.63 -5.30
C ARG A 42 -12.77 -3.21 -4.36
N THR A 43 -13.00 -2.57 -3.22
CA THR A 43 -14.01 -3.02 -2.27
C THR A 43 -15.41 -2.95 -2.88
N SER A 44 -15.74 -1.85 -3.58
CA SER A 44 -17.00 -1.69 -4.29
C SER A 44 -17.19 -2.78 -5.36
N TYR A 45 -16.15 -3.04 -6.16
CA TYR A 45 -16.18 -4.06 -7.20
C TYR A 45 -16.44 -5.46 -6.63
N VAL A 46 -15.74 -5.86 -5.55
CA VAL A 46 -15.97 -7.15 -4.89
C VAL A 46 -17.42 -7.28 -4.39
N MET A 47 -17.98 -6.22 -3.80
CA MET A 47 -19.36 -6.25 -3.31
C MET A 47 -20.40 -6.27 -4.43
N ALA A 48 -20.06 -5.76 -5.61
CA ALA A 48 -20.92 -5.80 -6.80
C ALA A 48 -20.99 -7.20 -7.42
N ILE A 49 -19.87 -7.94 -7.46
CA ILE A 49 -19.81 -9.26 -8.11
C ILE A 49 -20.19 -10.44 -7.19
N VAL A 50 -20.22 -10.22 -5.87
CA VAL A 50 -20.56 -11.26 -4.87
C VAL A 50 -22.06 -11.22 -4.51
N PRO A 51 -22.76 -12.38 -4.49
CA PRO A 51 -24.14 -12.48 -4.02
C PRO A 51 -24.35 -11.88 -2.63
N ALA A 52 -25.50 -11.25 -2.39
CA ALA A 52 -25.75 -10.49 -1.16
C ALA A 52 -25.54 -11.30 0.13
N ASN A 53 -25.88 -12.59 0.12
CA ASN A 53 -25.68 -13.54 1.22
C ASN A 53 -24.20 -13.89 1.47
N GLU A 54 -23.33 -13.76 0.47
CA GLU A 54 -21.91 -14.12 0.54
C GLU A 54 -20.99 -12.93 0.79
N ARG A 55 -21.49 -11.69 0.71
CA ARG A 55 -20.69 -10.46 0.89
C ARG A 55 -19.94 -10.42 2.23
N ALA A 56 -20.56 -10.90 3.31
CA ALA A 56 -19.91 -10.98 4.61
C ALA A 56 -18.73 -11.96 4.61
N ALA A 57 -18.86 -13.10 3.94
CA ALA A 57 -17.79 -14.07 3.77
C ALA A 57 -16.69 -13.54 2.84
N ALA A 58 -17.03 -12.88 1.73
CA ALA A 58 -16.04 -12.25 0.86
C ALA A 58 -15.25 -11.13 1.57
N ALA A 59 -15.94 -10.35 2.42
CA ALA A 59 -15.29 -9.34 3.25
C ALA A 59 -14.34 -9.98 4.26
N SER A 60 -14.72 -11.08 4.92
CA SER A 60 -13.85 -11.74 5.90
C SER A 60 -12.60 -12.36 5.25
N VAL A 61 -12.77 -13.05 4.12
CA VAL A 61 -11.66 -13.67 3.37
C VAL A 61 -10.64 -12.63 2.91
N THR A 62 -11.08 -11.41 2.57
CA THR A 62 -10.16 -10.34 2.15
C THR A 62 -9.59 -9.52 3.31
N ASN A 63 -10.33 -9.33 4.41
CA ASN A 63 -9.90 -8.50 5.54
C ASN A 63 -9.05 -9.26 6.56
N VAL A 64 -9.33 -10.54 6.84
CA VAL A 64 -8.61 -11.28 7.89
C VAL A 64 -7.11 -11.40 7.60
N PRO A 65 -6.68 -11.86 6.40
CA PRO A 65 -5.25 -11.93 6.10
C PRO A 65 -4.59 -10.55 6.09
N ARG A 66 -5.31 -9.52 5.64
CA ARG A 66 -4.83 -8.14 5.64
C ARG A 66 -4.56 -7.63 7.05
N SER A 67 -5.49 -7.85 7.98
CA SER A 67 -5.34 -7.43 9.37
C SER A 67 -4.21 -8.19 10.08
N LEU A 68 -4.09 -9.49 9.83
CA LEU A 68 -2.97 -10.30 10.35
C LEU A 68 -1.62 -9.77 9.83
N ALA A 69 -1.52 -9.52 8.53
CA ALA A 69 -0.32 -8.96 7.93
C ALA A 69 -0.01 -7.54 8.47
N ALA A 70 -1.02 -6.74 8.79
CA ALA A 70 -0.85 -5.40 9.36
C ALA A 70 -0.35 -5.40 10.82
N ALA A 71 -0.44 -6.53 11.53
CA ALA A 71 0.01 -6.64 12.92
C ALA A 71 1.55 -6.79 13.05
N LEU A 72 2.24 -7.25 12.00
CA LEU A 72 3.69 -7.51 12.04
C LEU A 72 4.56 -6.25 11.87
N PRO A 73 4.27 -5.32 10.92
CA PRO A 73 5.11 -4.16 10.65
C PRO A 73 5.41 -3.25 11.86
N PRO A 74 4.49 -3.02 12.82
CA PRO A 74 4.78 -2.23 14.02
C PRO A 74 5.93 -2.80 14.86
N LEU A 75 6.04 -4.13 14.98
CA LEU A 75 7.12 -4.78 15.74
C LEU A 75 8.49 -4.52 15.10
N ALA A 76 8.57 -4.70 13.78
CA ALA A 76 9.80 -4.42 13.03
C ALA A 76 10.15 -2.93 13.06
N THR A 77 9.15 -2.06 12.90
CA THR A 77 9.33 -0.59 12.95
C THR A 77 9.85 -0.13 14.31
N GLY A 78 9.29 -0.65 15.40
CA GLY A 78 9.75 -0.34 16.76
C GLY A 78 11.21 -0.73 16.97
N ALA A 79 11.57 -1.97 16.64
CA ALA A 79 12.95 -2.44 16.76
C ALA A 79 13.96 -1.62 15.94
N MET A 80 13.56 -1.12 14.76
CA MET A 80 14.41 -0.25 13.94
C MET A 80 14.62 1.13 14.55
N LEU A 81 13.55 1.72 15.11
CA LEU A 81 13.60 3.03 15.76
C LEU A 81 14.36 3.00 17.09
N ASP A 82 14.29 1.89 17.82
CA ASP A 82 15.09 1.67 19.03
C ASP A 82 16.61 1.66 18.73
N HIS A 83 17.00 1.21 17.53
CA HIS A 83 18.40 1.18 17.12
C HIS A 83 18.87 2.50 16.49
N SER A 84 17.98 3.22 15.78
CA SER A 84 18.31 4.46 15.10
C SER A 84 17.10 5.38 14.93
N ASN A 85 17.27 6.66 15.26
CA ASN A 85 16.27 7.70 15.01
C ASN A 85 16.11 8.07 13.53
N PHE A 86 16.90 7.47 12.63
CA PHE A 86 16.80 7.71 11.20
C PHE A 86 15.54 7.05 10.61
N GLY A 87 14.99 7.63 9.55
CA GLY A 87 13.75 7.20 8.89
C GLY A 87 13.81 5.85 8.14
N TRP A 88 14.56 4.87 8.63
CA TRP A 88 14.67 3.54 8.06
C TRP A 88 13.34 2.84 7.79
N PRO A 89 12.33 2.90 8.69
CA PRO A 89 11.05 2.25 8.43
C PRO A 89 10.34 2.81 7.19
N LEU A 90 10.44 4.12 6.97
CA LEU A 90 9.82 4.81 5.82
C LEU A 90 10.49 4.38 4.50
N ILE A 91 11.81 4.29 4.50
CA ILE A 91 12.59 3.87 3.33
C ILE A 91 12.28 2.43 2.97
N LEU A 92 12.40 1.51 3.93
CA LEU A 92 12.13 0.09 3.68
C LEU A 92 10.69 -0.15 3.23
N ALA A 93 9.71 0.48 3.90
CA ALA A 93 8.32 0.36 3.51
C ALA A 93 8.07 0.86 2.07
N GLY A 94 8.70 1.96 1.67
CA GLY A 94 8.62 2.48 0.31
C GLY A 94 9.24 1.54 -0.73
N ILE A 95 10.45 1.04 -0.46
CA ILE A 95 11.17 0.13 -1.37
C ILE A 95 10.41 -1.19 -1.55
N ILE A 96 9.96 -1.80 -0.45
CA ILE A 96 9.20 -3.06 -0.47
C ILE A 96 7.93 -2.88 -1.31
N LYS A 97 7.21 -1.77 -1.11
CA LYS A 97 5.97 -1.48 -1.85
C LYS A 97 6.23 -1.29 -3.35
N ILE A 98 7.24 -0.51 -3.72
CA ILE A 98 7.63 -0.31 -5.13
C ILE A 98 8.00 -1.64 -5.77
N THR A 99 8.79 -2.46 -5.08
CA THR A 99 9.21 -3.77 -5.58
C THR A 99 8.02 -4.67 -5.85
N TYR A 100 7.07 -4.74 -4.89
CA TYR A 100 5.84 -5.50 -5.05
C TYR A 100 5.00 -5.02 -6.25
N ASP A 101 4.79 -3.71 -6.37
CA ASP A 101 3.99 -3.13 -7.45
C ASP A 101 4.64 -3.39 -8.82
N LEU A 102 5.97 -3.31 -8.91
CA LEU A 102 6.71 -3.66 -10.12
C LEU A 102 6.58 -5.14 -10.43
N LEU A 103 6.80 -6.04 -9.46
CA LEU A 103 6.67 -7.49 -9.67
C LEU A 103 5.28 -7.87 -10.18
N LEU A 104 4.22 -7.27 -9.61
CA LEU A 104 2.85 -7.44 -10.11
C LEU A 104 2.71 -6.94 -11.55
N LEU A 105 3.24 -5.75 -11.87
CA LEU A 105 3.18 -5.21 -13.23
C LEU A 105 3.91 -6.12 -14.22
N PHE A 106 5.10 -6.63 -13.86
CA PHE A 106 5.85 -7.57 -14.69
C PHE A 106 5.09 -8.88 -14.91
N GLN A 107 4.46 -9.42 -13.87
CA GLN A 107 3.71 -10.68 -13.94
C GLN A 107 2.41 -10.56 -14.75
N PHE A 108 1.64 -9.48 -14.56
CA PHE A 108 0.28 -9.39 -15.10
C PHE A 108 0.18 -8.58 -16.40
N ARG A 109 1.22 -7.85 -16.84
CA ARG A 109 1.14 -7.06 -18.08
C ARG A 109 0.92 -7.88 -19.35
N SER A 110 1.24 -9.17 -19.35
CA SER A 110 1.02 -10.07 -20.49
C SER A 110 -0.32 -10.82 -20.41
N VAL A 111 -1.07 -10.68 -19.32
CA VAL A 111 -2.37 -11.32 -19.14
C VAL A 111 -3.44 -10.39 -19.72
N ARG A 112 -4.05 -10.77 -20.85
CA ARG A 112 -5.15 -10.02 -21.44
C ARG A 112 -6.45 -10.31 -20.68
N PRO A 113 -7.25 -9.29 -20.31
CA PRO A 113 -8.56 -9.50 -19.72
C PRO A 113 -9.48 -10.26 -20.71
N PRO A 114 -10.27 -11.24 -20.25
CA PRO A 114 -11.19 -12.01 -21.09
C PRO A 114 -12.36 -11.17 -21.66
N GLU A 115 -12.49 -9.91 -21.27
CA GLU A 115 -13.54 -8.98 -21.72
C GLU A 115 -13.15 -8.20 -23.00
N GLU A 116 -11.92 -8.39 -23.51
CA GLU A 116 -11.42 -7.78 -24.75
C GLU A 116 -11.21 -8.81 -25.89
N GLY A 117 -11.96 -9.92 -25.86
CA GLY A 117 -11.95 -11.00 -26.86
C GLY A 117 -13.29 -11.21 -27.55
#